data_AF-A0A3B8WCF3-F1
#
_entry.id   AF-A0A3B8WCF3-F1
#
_cell.length_a   1.000
_cell.length_b   1.000
_cell.length_c   1.000
_cell.angle_alpha   90.00
_cell.angle_beta   90.00
_cell.angle_gamma   90.00
#
_symmetry.space_group_name_H-M   'P 1'
#
loop_
_entity.id
_entity.type
_entity.pdbx_description
1 polymer ?
#
loop_
_entity_poly.entity_id
_entity_poly.type
_entity_poly.pdbx_seq_one_letter_code
_entity_poly.pdbx_strand_id
1 'polypeptide(L)'
;IEVIRSMVRTITSIEKQAKIYYRYQEVKADSPSYFTDSLILTACKLAQEINAKAIVGMTQLGYSAFKAASHRPNANIFAFTSNEKIINTMNLVWATKAYHYDKASSTDETISDVEHMLKRDGHVKPGDLIIILASMP
;
A
#
# COMPACT_ATOMS: atom_id res chain seq x y z
N ILE A 1 -21.02 -10.93 -16.71
CA ILE A 1 -20.86 -11.17 -15.25
C ILE A 1 -20.09 -12.46 -14.96
N GLU A 2 -20.45 -13.58 -15.58
CA GLU A 2 -19.83 -14.89 -15.27
C GLU A 2 -18.30 -14.94 -15.52
N VAL A 3 -17.82 -14.28 -16.59
CA VAL A 3 -16.38 -14.16 -16.88
C VAL A 3 -15.61 -13.49 -15.73
N ILE A 4 -16.15 -12.37 -15.20
CA ILE A 4 -15.53 -11.64 -14.10
C ILE A 4 -15.48 -12.51 -12.84
N ARG A 5 -16.56 -13.25 -12.54
CA ARG A 5 -16.58 -14.18 -11.40
C ARG A 5 -15.53 -15.27 -11.56
N SER A 6 -15.39 -15.82 -12.76
CA SER A 6 -14.37 -16.84 -13.05
C SER A 6 -12.96 -16.27 -12.86
N MET A 7 -12.69 -15.06 -13.38
CA MET A 7 -11.40 -14.38 -13.20
C MET A 7 -11.07 -14.17 -11.72
N VAL A 8 -12.01 -13.62 -10.95
CA VAL A 8 -11.84 -13.40 -9.51
C VAL A 8 -11.55 -14.72 -8.79
N ARG A 9 -12.30 -15.79 -9.08
CA ARG A 9 -12.07 -17.11 -8.47
C ARG A 9 -10.67 -17.65 -8.77
N THR A 10 -10.20 -17.53 -10.01
CA THR A 10 -8.85 -17.98 -10.39
C THR A 10 -7.78 -17.17 -9.67
N ILE A 11 -7.91 -15.83 -9.65
CA ILE A 11 -6.97 -14.94 -8.96
C ILE A 11 -6.92 -15.30 -7.47
N THR A 12 -8.06 -15.36 -6.78
CA THR A 12 -8.12 -15.72 -5.35
C THR A 12 -7.57 -17.11 -5.07
N SER A 13 -7.72 -18.07 -5.99
CA SER A 13 -7.15 -19.41 -5.83
C SER A 13 -5.62 -19.41 -5.93
N ILE A 14 -5.05 -18.60 -6.83
CA ILE A 14 -3.60 -18.45 -6.97
C ILE A 14 -3.03 -17.64 -5.80
N GLU A 15 -3.75 -16.63 -5.33
CA GLU A 15 -3.35 -15.77 -4.20
C GLU A 15 -3.25 -16.50 -2.86
N LYS A 16 -3.83 -17.71 -2.74
CA LYS A 16 -3.63 -18.58 -1.57
C LYS A 16 -2.23 -19.21 -1.53
N GLN A 17 -1.50 -19.23 -2.65
CA GLN A 17 -0.18 -19.84 -2.71
C GLN A 17 0.89 -18.86 -2.21
N ALA A 18 1.67 -19.27 -1.21
CA ALA A 18 2.68 -18.40 -0.59
C ALA A 18 3.77 -17.89 -1.58
N LYS A 19 4.00 -18.59 -2.70
CA LYS A 19 5.09 -18.31 -3.65
C LYS A 19 4.96 -16.98 -4.40
N ILE A 20 3.80 -16.33 -4.39
CA ILE A 20 3.59 -15.07 -5.13
C ILE A 20 3.98 -13.82 -4.31
N TYR A 21 4.06 -13.95 -2.97
CA TYR A 21 4.34 -12.86 -2.06
C TYR A 21 5.84 -12.71 -1.76
N TYR A 22 6.20 -11.58 -1.15
CA TYR A 22 7.53 -11.28 -0.62
C TYR A 22 8.63 -11.37 -1.69
N ARG A 23 8.31 -10.87 -2.88
CA ARG A 23 9.25 -10.73 -4.01
C ARG A 23 10.11 -9.49 -3.82
N TYR A 24 10.90 -9.48 -2.75
CA TYR A 24 11.78 -8.37 -2.45
C TYR A 24 12.76 -8.14 -3.61
N GLN A 25 12.87 -6.88 -4.01
CA GLN A 25 13.81 -6.44 -5.03
C GLN A 25 14.93 -5.72 -4.32
N GLU A 26 16.17 -6.01 -4.68
CA GLU A 26 17.30 -5.29 -4.12
C GLU A 26 17.27 -3.82 -4.54
N VAL A 27 17.57 -2.96 -3.58
CA VAL A 27 17.70 -1.53 -3.82
C VAL A 27 19.14 -1.27 -4.21
N LYS A 28 19.35 -0.72 -5.41
CA LYS A 28 20.69 -0.40 -5.88
C LYS A 28 21.20 0.88 -5.23
N ALA A 29 22.41 0.84 -4.70
CA ALA A 29 23.04 1.97 -3.98
C ALA A 29 23.26 3.22 -4.85
N ASP A 30 23.30 3.06 -6.18
CA ASP A 30 23.47 4.13 -7.16
C ASP A 30 22.15 4.80 -7.58
N SER A 31 21.00 4.30 -7.10
CA SER A 31 19.70 4.86 -7.46
C SER A 31 19.51 6.27 -6.88
N PRO A 32 19.00 7.25 -7.66
CA PRO A 32 18.66 8.57 -7.13
C PRO A 32 17.57 8.52 -6.04
N SER A 33 16.76 7.45 -6.01
CA SER A 33 15.70 7.22 -5.03
C SER A 33 16.10 6.23 -3.93
N TYR A 34 17.41 5.98 -3.73
CA TYR A 34 17.92 4.95 -2.80
C TYR A 34 17.27 4.98 -1.42
N PHE A 35 17.18 6.15 -0.78
CA PHE A 35 16.60 6.28 0.57
C PHE A 35 15.12 5.92 0.60
N THR A 36 14.34 6.42 -0.36
CA THR A 36 12.91 6.14 -0.47
C THR A 36 12.66 4.66 -0.75
N ASP A 37 13.42 4.08 -1.69
CA ASP A 37 13.33 2.66 -2.04
C ASP A 37 13.70 1.76 -0.86
N SER A 38 14.75 2.12 -0.12
CA SER A 38 15.20 1.40 1.08
C SER A 38 14.16 1.46 2.20
N LEU A 39 13.52 2.62 2.42
CA LEU A 39 12.44 2.78 3.38
C LEU A 39 11.23 1.90 3.02
N ILE A 40 10.81 1.92 1.76
CA ILE A 40 9.66 1.14 1.27
C ILE A 40 9.94 -0.36 1.37
N LEU A 41 11.14 -0.80 0.99
CA LEU A 41 11.55 -2.19 1.14
C LEU A 41 11.52 -2.62 2.61
N THR A 42 12.07 -1.79 3.50
CA THR A 42 12.09 -2.07 4.93
C THR A 42 10.69 -2.13 5.51
N ALA A 43 9.79 -1.23 5.10
CA ALA A 43 8.40 -1.27 5.48
C ALA A 43 7.68 -2.56 5.03
N CYS A 44 7.98 -3.04 3.82
CA CYS A 44 7.42 -4.30 3.33
C CYS A 44 7.93 -5.52 4.13
N LYS A 45 9.21 -5.52 4.50
CA LYS A 45 9.79 -6.56 5.38
C LYS A 45 9.19 -6.51 6.79
N LEU A 46 9.09 -5.32 7.37
CA LEU A 46 8.48 -5.12 8.67
C LEU A 46 7.01 -5.56 8.67
N ALA A 47 6.26 -5.27 7.61
CA ALA A 47 4.88 -5.72 7.44
C ALA A 47 4.77 -7.25 7.50
N GLN A 48 5.73 -7.97 6.90
CA GLN A 48 5.81 -9.42 6.99
C GLN A 48 6.08 -9.87 8.43
N GLU A 49 7.05 -9.26 9.11
CA GLU A 49 7.48 -9.66 10.46
C GLU A 49 6.38 -9.50 11.50
N ILE A 50 5.64 -8.39 11.44
CA ILE A 50 4.58 -8.08 12.40
C ILE A 50 3.19 -8.56 11.93
N ASN A 51 3.11 -9.21 10.77
CA ASN A 51 1.85 -9.55 10.09
C ASN A 51 0.90 -8.34 9.97
N ALA A 52 1.44 -7.20 9.51
CA ALA A 52 0.66 -5.99 9.34
C ALA A 52 -0.47 -6.20 8.34
N LYS A 53 -1.64 -5.66 8.66
CA LYS A 53 -2.83 -5.71 7.81
C LYS A 53 -2.68 -4.84 6.57
N ALA A 54 -2.00 -3.71 6.71
CA ALA A 54 -1.86 -2.74 5.63
C ALA A 54 -0.57 -1.92 5.69
N ILE A 55 -0.14 -1.48 4.52
CA ILE A 55 0.89 -0.47 4.30
C ILE A 55 0.20 0.74 3.67
N VAL A 56 0.30 1.89 4.31
CA VAL A 56 -0.32 3.15 3.89
C VAL A 56 0.80 4.07 3.42
N GLY A 57 0.65 4.69 2.25
CA GLY A 57 1.59 5.67 1.72
C GLY A 57 0.90 6.98 1.36
N MET A 58 1.40 8.09 1.91
CA MET A 58 1.04 9.43 1.45
C MET A 58 1.87 9.74 0.19
N THR A 59 1.22 9.98 -0.95
CA THR A 59 1.94 10.12 -2.23
C THR A 59 1.24 11.03 -3.24
N GLN A 60 2.00 11.88 -3.91
CA GLN A 60 1.49 12.79 -4.97
C GLN A 60 1.45 12.14 -6.36
N LEU A 61 2.40 11.24 -6.63
CA LEU A 61 2.57 10.59 -7.94
C LEU A 61 2.34 9.07 -7.90
N GLY A 62 2.04 8.49 -6.73
CA GLY A 62 1.79 7.05 -6.59
C GLY A 62 3.06 6.21 -6.42
N TYR A 63 4.24 6.81 -6.42
CA TYR A 63 5.53 6.10 -6.42
C TYR A 63 5.67 5.11 -5.26
N SER A 64 5.34 5.54 -4.04
CA SER A 64 5.49 4.71 -2.84
C SER A 64 4.63 3.44 -2.90
N ALA A 65 3.38 3.59 -3.36
CA ALA A 65 2.46 2.47 -3.52
C ALA A 65 2.90 1.54 -4.65
N PHE A 66 3.32 2.10 -5.79
CA PHE A 66 3.84 1.32 -6.92
C PHE A 66 5.06 0.49 -6.54
N LYS A 67 6.02 1.08 -5.81
CA LYS A 67 7.22 0.40 -5.35
C LYS A 67 6.90 -0.65 -4.28
N ALA A 68 6.04 -0.34 -3.31
CA ALA A 68 5.58 -1.33 -2.33
C ALA A 68 4.94 -2.53 -3.03
N ALA A 69 4.10 -2.30 -4.04
CA ALA A 69 3.45 -3.35 -4.80
C ALA A 69 4.44 -4.23 -5.58
N SER A 70 5.58 -3.69 -6.05
CA SER A 70 6.60 -4.48 -6.75
C SER A 70 7.25 -5.53 -5.85
N HIS A 71 7.30 -5.28 -4.53
CA HIS A 71 7.78 -6.23 -3.52
C HIS A 71 6.76 -7.32 -3.14
N ARG A 72 5.52 -7.23 -3.63
CA ARG A 72 4.42 -8.18 -3.38
C ARG A 72 4.19 -8.50 -1.88
N PRO A 73 4.09 -7.51 -0.97
CA PRO A 73 3.83 -7.77 0.45
C PRO A 73 2.46 -8.44 0.63
N ASN A 74 2.31 -9.41 1.53
CA ASN A 74 1.00 -9.97 1.89
C ASN A 74 0.17 -9.03 2.80
N ALA A 75 0.18 -7.74 2.50
CA ALA A 75 -0.54 -6.69 3.19
C ALA A 75 -1.22 -5.81 2.14
N ASN A 76 -2.39 -5.25 2.47
CA ASN A 76 -3.07 -4.32 1.57
C ASN A 76 -2.26 -3.02 1.46
N ILE A 77 -2.22 -2.43 0.27
CA ILE A 77 -1.52 -1.16 0.05
C ILE A 77 -2.57 -0.05 -0.13
N PHE A 78 -2.47 1.00 0.68
CA PHE A 78 -3.35 2.16 0.57
C PHE A 78 -2.57 3.41 0.19
N ALA A 79 -2.93 4.02 -0.93
CA ALA A 79 -2.31 5.25 -1.42
C ALA A 79 -3.22 6.45 -1.13
N PHE A 80 -2.78 7.38 -0.31
CA PHE A 80 -3.51 8.62 -0.03
C PHE A 80 -2.90 9.76 -0.84
N THR A 81 -3.72 10.47 -1.59
CA THR A 81 -3.27 11.48 -2.56
C THR A 81 -4.30 12.57 -2.79
N SER A 82 -3.85 13.81 -2.95
CA SER A 82 -4.69 14.92 -3.41
C SER A 82 -4.82 14.97 -4.94
N ASN A 83 -4.06 14.13 -5.66
CA ASN A 83 -4.07 14.10 -7.10
C ASN A 83 -5.09 13.09 -7.63
N GLU A 84 -6.27 13.56 -8.00
CA GLU A 84 -7.34 12.72 -8.55
C GLU A 84 -6.92 11.90 -9.77
N LYS A 85 -5.98 12.40 -10.58
CA LYS A 85 -5.54 11.72 -11.80
C LYS A 85 -4.88 10.38 -11.52
N ILE A 86 -4.23 10.21 -10.37
CA ILE A 86 -3.54 8.96 -10.05
C ILE A 86 -4.45 7.93 -9.38
N ILE A 87 -5.61 8.33 -8.84
CA ILE A 87 -6.51 7.44 -8.08
C ILE A 87 -6.93 6.24 -8.93
N ASN A 88 -7.39 6.49 -10.17
CA ASN A 88 -7.82 5.43 -11.08
C ASN A 88 -6.65 4.55 -11.52
N THR A 89 -5.48 5.15 -11.77
CA THR A 89 -4.26 4.42 -12.17
C THR A 89 -3.79 3.48 -11.07
N MET A 90 -3.88 3.90 -9.81
CA MET A 90 -3.48 3.07 -8.67
C MET A 90 -4.36 1.82 -8.49
N ASN A 91 -5.62 1.83 -8.96
CA ASN A 91 -6.47 0.63 -8.93
C ASN A 91 -5.99 -0.49 -9.89
N LEU A 92 -5.08 -0.17 -10.82
CA LEU A 92 -4.42 -1.17 -11.68
C LEU A 92 -3.15 -1.74 -11.04
N VAL A 93 -2.66 -1.11 -9.96
CA VAL A 93 -1.46 -1.53 -9.25
C VAL A 93 -1.82 -2.65 -8.27
N TRP A 94 -0.95 -3.66 -8.19
CA TRP A 94 -1.17 -4.86 -7.40
C TRP A 94 -1.47 -4.54 -5.92
N ALA A 95 -2.53 -5.16 -5.39
CA ALA A 95 -3.02 -5.02 -4.00
C ALA A 95 -3.19 -3.56 -3.52
N THR A 96 -3.30 -2.60 -4.44
CA THR A 96 -3.32 -1.17 -4.11
C THR A 96 -4.73 -0.62 -4.25
N LYS A 97 -5.13 0.21 -3.28
CA LYS A 97 -6.34 1.03 -3.37
C LYS A 97 -6.00 2.47 -3.04
N ALA A 98 -6.43 3.40 -3.88
CA ALA A 98 -6.19 4.81 -3.66
C ALA A 98 -7.39 5.52 -3.01
N TYR A 99 -7.08 6.51 -2.19
CA TYR A 99 -8.02 7.42 -1.55
C TYR A 99 -7.65 8.86 -1.91
N HIS A 100 -8.67 9.62 -2.27
CA HIS A 100 -8.53 11.07 -2.36
C HIS A 100 -8.36 11.65 -0.95
N TYR A 101 -7.31 12.42 -0.74
CA TYR A 101 -7.00 13.08 0.53
C TYR A 101 -6.25 14.38 0.27
N ASP A 102 -6.88 15.51 0.59
CA ASP A 102 -6.39 16.87 0.30
C ASP A 102 -6.36 17.76 1.56
N LYS A 103 -6.30 17.16 2.74
CA LYS A 103 -6.15 17.94 3.97
C LYS A 103 -4.68 18.21 4.24
N ALA A 104 -4.34 19.49 4.39
CA ALA A 104 -3.08 19.93 4.95
C ALA A 104 -3.22 20.01 6.48
N SER A 105 -2.97 18.88 7.14
CA SER A 105 -3.13 18.70 8.58
C SER A 105 -1.80 18.34 9.24
N SER A 106 -1.75 18.35 10.57
CA SER A 106 -0.59 17.83 11.30
C SER A 106 -0.41 16.32 11.04
N THR A 107 0.77 15.78 11.36
CA THR A 107 1.05 14.34 11.25
C THR A 107 0.04 13.51 12.02
N ASP A 108 -0.26 13.92 13.26
CA ASP A 108 -1.15 13.20 14.16
C ASP A 108 -2.59 13.18 13.65
N GLU A 109 -3.07 14.32 13.14
CA GLU A 109 -4.38 14.42 12.49
C GLU A 109 -4.46 13.54 11.24
N THR A 110 -3.41 13.55 10.43
CA THR A 110 -3.33 12.72 9.20
C THR A 110 -3.40 11.24 9.53
N ILE A 111 -2.67 10.80 10.56
CA ILE A 111 -2.71 9.41 11.03
C ILE A 111 -4.12 9.03 11.50
N SER A 112 -4.75 9.90 12.30
CA SER A 112 -6.10 9.67 12.82
C SER A 112 -7.15 9.59 11.70
N ASP A 113 -7.07 10.48 10.72
CA ASP A 113 -7.98 10.51 9.57
C ASP A 113 -7.83 9.25 8.70
N VAL A 114 -6.59 8.84 8.39
CA VAL A 114 -6.32 7.61 7.65
C VAL A 114 -6.89 6.40 8.36
N GLU A 115 -6.65 6.27 9.67
CA GLU A 115 -7.17 5.18 10.49
C GLU A 115 -8.71 5.15 10.45
N HIS A 116 -9.35 6.30 10.65
CA HIS A 116 -10.80 6.42 10.62
C HIS A 116 -11.39 6.03 9.26
N MET A 117 -10.78 6.49 8.15
CA MET A 117 -11.21 6.14 6.80
C MET A 117 -11.08 4.64 6.53
N LEU A 118 -9.96 4.02 6.90
CA LEU A 118 -9.75 2.59 6.69
C LEU A 118 -10.69 1.72 7.54
N LYS A 119 -10.98 2.13 8.78
CA LYS A 119 -11.95 1.46 9.65
C LYS A 119 -13.36 1.58 9.11
N ARG A 120 -13.78 2.79 8.74
CA ARG A 120 -15.12 3.07 8.18
C ARG A 120 -15.41 2.21 6.95
N ASP A 121 -14.41 2.05 6.07
CA ASP A 121 -14.53 1.28 4.83
C ASP A 121 -14.28 -0.23 5.02
N GLY A 122 -14.05 -0.69 6.26
CA GLY A 122 -13.93 -2.10 6.64
C GLY A 122 -12.60 -2.77 6.28
N HIS A 123 -11.56 -2.01 5.95
CA HIS A 123 -10.25 -2.57 5.57
C HIS A 123 -9.43 -3.02 6.78
N VAL A 124 -9.60 -2.34 7.91
CA VAL A 124 -8.89 -2.58 9.16
C VAL A 124 -9.86 -2.56 10.33
N LYS A 125 -9.52 -3.27 11.41
CA LYS A 125 -10.31 -3.40 12.63
C LYS A 125 -9.47 -3.02 13.86
N PRO A 126 -10.09 -2.71 15.00
CA PRO A 126 -9.36 -2.55 16.26
C PRO A 126 -8.48 -3.79 16.53
N GLY A 127 -7.19 -3.56 16.79
CA GLY A 127 -6.20 -4.61 17.00
C GLY A 127 -5.38 -4.98 15.76
N ASP A 128 -5.77 -4.54 14.56
CA ASP A 128 -4.94 -4.69 13.37
C ASP A 128 -3.74 -3.74 13.42
N LEU A 129 -2.57 -4.22 12.98
CA LEU A 129 -1.37 -3.41 12.81
C LEU A 129 -1.31 -2.83 11.40
N ILE A 130 -1.01 -1.54 11.28
CA ILE A 130 -0.78 -0.87 9.98
C ILE A 130 0.54 -0.12 10.02
N ILE A 131 1.19 -0.01 8.86
CA ILE A 131 2.42 0.77 8.69
C ILE A 131 2.09 1.99 7.86
N ILE A 132 2.41 3.19 8.34
CA ILE A 132 2.19 4.44 7.62
C ILE A 132 3.54 5.00 7.18
N LEU A 133 3.67 5.21 5.87
CA LEU A 133 4.82 5.83 5.23
C LEU A 133 4.45 7.27 4.85
N ALA A 134 5.07 8.21 5.52
CA ALA A 134 4.99 9.63 5.22
C ALA A 134 6.40 10.21 5.15
N SER A 135 6.60 11.14 4.22
CA SER A 135 7.77 12.01 4.18
C SER A 135 7.25 13.42 4.38
N MET A 136 7.69 14.06 5.46
CA MET A 136 7.37 15.43 5.80
C MET A 136 8.67 16.23 5.91
N PRO A 137 8.73 17.46 5.37
CA PRO A 137 9.81 18.39 5.62
C PRO A 137 9.83 18.87 7.07
#